data_AF-A0A2S6M8F3-F1
#
_entry.id   AF-A0A2S6M8F3-F1
#
_cell.length_a   1.000
_cell.length_b   1.000
_cell.length_c   1.000
_cell.angle_alpha   90.00
_cell.angle_beta   90.00
_cell.angle_gamma   90.00
#
_symmetry.space_group_name_H-M   'P 1'
#
loop_
_entity.id
_entity.type
_entity.pdbx_description
1 polymer ?
#
loop_
_entity_poly.entity_id
_entity_poly.type
_entity_poly.pdbx_seq_one_letter_code
_entity_poly.pdbx_strand_id
1 'polypeptide(L)'
;MNSAHNPTYDAALAAKFASAARHSRLVRILRLAVPAAVLLSMAAIVGVSVFNPFRMLMPKLPLDSGNLVVSGTKITMESPHLAGYTPDQRPYELWAKTATQDITDPDHVDLSDLRAKVLMEDQSTLFLDARTGRFDNKQQQLDLHKDIFLRTSTGYEARLNSAFVDMGKGTVSSDERVDVKLTNGTLTADKLRITEGGDVIRFEGNVVMHLDKLDDPAAAQPAPAEPAPAAPPAKSKNKSANSK
;
A
#
# COMPACT_ATOMS: atom_id res chain seq x y z
N MET A 1 -76.98 -81.11 -47.66
CA MET A 1 -75.56 -80.93 -48.04
C MET A 1 -75.06 -79.72 -47.26
N ASN A 2 -74.30 -79.99 -46.19
CA ASN A 2 -73.76 -78.98 -45.27
C ASN A 2 -72.41 -78.48 -45.80
N SER A 3 -72.15 -77.19 -45.72
CA SER A 3 -70.79 -76.63 -45.77
C SER A 3 -70.72 -75.35 -44.94
N ALA A 4 -69.72 -75.30 -44.07
CA ALA A 4 -69.57 -74.49 -42.88
C ALA A 4 -69.41 -72.98 -43.12
N HIS A 5 -70.11 -72.16 -42.33
CA HIS A 5 -69.68 -70.81 -42.00
C HIS A 5 -68.64 -70.90 -40.88
N ASN A 6 -67.42 -70.46 -41.15
CA ASN A 6 -66.31 -70.56 -40.21
C ASN A 6 -66.17 -69.22 -39.43
N PRO A 7 -66.50 -69.16 -38.13
CA PRO A 7 -66.60 -67.90 -37.35
C PRO A 7 -65.25 -67.25 -37.01
N THR A 8 -64.13 -67.85 -37.43
CA THR A 8 -62.77 -67.41 -37.09
C THR A 8 -62.24 -66.28 -37.97
N TYR A 9 -62.85 -66.02 -39.14
CA TYR A 9 -62.40 -64.96 -40.05
C TYR A 9 -62.88 -63.57 -39.66
N ASP A 10 -64.09 -63.43 -39.09
CA ASP A 10 -64.65 -62.13 -38.69
C ASP A 10 -63.96 -61.51 -37.48
N ALA A 11 -63.61 -62.33 -36.48
CA ALA A 11 -62.94 -61.85 -35.26
C ALA A 11 -61.52 -61.33 -35.53
N ALA A 12 -60.80 -61.94 -36.47
CA ALA A 12 -59.45 -61.55 -36.86
C ALA A 12 -59.43 -60.26 -37.70
N LEU A 13 -60.45 -60.00 -38.53
CA LEU A 13 -60.61 -58.72 -39.24
C LEU A 13 -60.96 -57.60 -38.26
N ALA A 14 -61.94 -57.81 -37.38
CA ALA A 14 -62.39 -56.80 -36.41
C ALA A 14 -61.27 -56.35 -35.46
N ALA A 15 -60.43 -57.29 -35.00
CA ALA A 15 -59.28 -56.98 -34.15
C ALA A 15 -58.20 -56.14 -34.87
N LYS A 16 -58.01 -56.34 -36.18
CA LYS A 16 -57.06 -55.56 -36.99
C LYS A 16 -57.57 -54.16 -37.35
N PHE A 17 -58.88 -53.97 -37.50
CA PHE A 17 -59.45 -52.62 -37.67
C PHE A 17 -59.50 -51.82 -36.35
N ALA A 18 -59.68 -52.49 -35.21
CA ALA A 18 -59.68 -51.84 -33.90
C ALA A 18 -58.29 -51.28 -33.49
N SER A 19 -57.19 -51.93 -33.89
CA SER A 19 -55.83 -51.42 -33.64
C SER A 19 -55.47 -50.23 -34.56
N ALA A 20 -55.93 -50.24 -35.82
CA ALA A 20 -55.71 -49.14 -36.76
C ALA A 20 -56.48 -47.85 -36.40
N ALA A 21 -57.70 -47.98 -35.88
CA ALA A 21 -58.51 -46.82 -35.47
C ALA A 21 -57.94 -46.08 -34.25
N ARG A 22 -57.21 -46.78 -33.36
CA ARG A 22 -56.59 -46.18 -32.16
C ARG A 22 -55.41 -45.27 -32.53
N HIS A 23 -54.61 -45.67 -33.52
CA HIS A 23 -53.48 -44.87 -33.99
C HIS A 23 -53.92 -43.60 -34.72
N SER A 24 -55.00 -43.66 -35.51
CA SER A 24 -55.55 -42.49 -36.21
C SER A 24 -56.13 -41.44 -35.25
N ARG A 25 -56.79 -41.89 -34.17
CA ARG A 25 -57.33 -40.99 -33.14
C ARG A 25 -56.24 -40.30 -32.33
N LEU A 26 -55.18 -41.02 -31.95
CA LEU A 26 -54.03 -40.43 -31.24
C LEU A 26 -53.32 -39.36 -32.07
N VAL A 27 -53.08 -39.61 -33.36
CA VAL A 27 -52.44 -38.61 -34.24
C VAL A 27 -53.31 -37.36 -34.39
N ARG A 28 -54.64 -37.51 -34.48
CA ARG A 28 -55.56 -36.37 -34.57
C ARG A 28 -55.62 -35.54 -33.29
N ILE A 29 -55.54 -36.18 -32.12
CA ILE A 29 -55.46 -35.50 -30.82
C ILE A 29 -54.13 -34.75 -30.71
N LEU A 30 -53.01 -35.39 -31.04
CA LEU A 30 -51.69 -34.79 -30.93
C LEU A 30 -51.52 -33.58 -31.86
N ARG A 31 -52.14 -33.62 -33.05
CA ARG A 31 -52.15 -32.50 -34.01
C ARG A 31 -52.84 -31.24 -33.49
N LEU A 32 -53.74 -31.37 -32.51
CA LEU A 32 -54.43 -30.24 -31.88
C LEU A 32 -53.79 -29.90 -30.52
N ALA A 33 -53.39 -30.91 -29.74
CA ALA A 33 -52.82 -30.73 -28.41
C ALA A 33 -51.47 -30.01 -28.43
N VAL A 34 -50.61 -30.31 -29.41
CA VAL A 34 -49.27 -29.67 -29.51
C VAL A 34 -49.38 -28.16 -29.75
N PRO A 35 -50.09 -27.65 -30.77
CA PRO A 35 -50.23 -26.20 -30.95
C PRO A 35 -51.00 -25.54 -29.81
N ALA A 36 -52.00 -26.21 -29.22
CA ALA A 36 -52.72 -25.69 -28.06
C ALA A 36 -51.80 -25.52 -26.83
N ALA A 37 -50.93 -26.48 -26.55
CA ALA A 37 -49.97 -26.40 -25.45
C ALA A 37 -48.96 -25.25 -25.62
N VAL A 38 -48.52 -24.99 -26.86
CA VAL A 38 -47.62 -23.87 -27.18
C VAL A 38 -48.32 -22.53 -26.98
N LEU A 39 -49.57 -22.39 -27.41
CA LEU A 39 -50.34 -21.17 -27.17
C LEU A 39 -50.59 -20.93 -25.68
N LEU A 40 -50.88 -22.00 -24.93
CA LEU A 40 -51.11 -21.92 -23.49
C LEU A 40 -49.84 -21.54 -22.73
N SER A 41 -48.68 -22.10 -23.11
CA SER A 41 -47.39 -21.74 -22.49
C SER A 41 -46.99 -20.29 -22.81
N MET A 42 -47.19 -19.81 -24.04
CA MET A 42 -46.99 -18.39 -24.38
C MET A 42 -47.92 -17.48 -23.55
N ALA A 43 -49.20 -17.82 -23.46
CA ALA A 43 -50.15 -17.04 -22.67
C ALA A 43 -49.78 -17.02 -21.18
N ALA A 44 -49.29 -18.14 -20.63
CA ALA A 44 -48.81 -18.21 -19.25
C ALA A 44 -47.57 -17.34 -19.01
N ILE A 45 -46.59 -17.35 -19.93
CA ILE A 45 -45.38 -16.52 -19.81
C ILE A 45 -45.75 -15.03 -19.86
N VAL A 46 -46.59 -14.63 -20.82
CA VAL A 46 -47.08 -13.24 -20.92
C VAL A 46 -47.89 -12.86 -19.69
N GLY A 47 -48.77 -13.74 -19.21
CA GLY A 47 -49.55 -13.53 -18.00
C GLY A 47 -48.68 -13.32 -16.75
N VAL A 48 -47.69 -14.18 -16.53
CA VAL A 48 -46.72 -14.05 -15.42
C VAL A 48 -45.87 -12.79 -15.56
N SER A 49 -45.48 -12.42 -16.78
CA SER A 49 -44.71 -11.19 -17.03
C SER A 49 -45.52 -9.92 -16.73
N VAL A 50 -46.79 -9.89 -17.13
CA VAL A 50 -47.69 -8.73 -16.93
C VAL A 50 -48.15 -8.63 -15.48
N PHE A 51 -48.55 -9.74 -14.84
CA PHE A 51 -48.99 -9.75 -13.44
C PHE A 51 -47.83 -9.75 -12.43
N ASN A 52 -46.60 -10.03 -12.87
CA ASN A 52 -45.35 -9.98 -12.11
C ASN A 52 -45.46 -10.32 -10.61
N PRO A 53 -45.95 -11.53 -10.26
CA PRO A 53 -46.19 -11.93 -8.86
C PRO A 53 -44.91 -11.95 -8.00
N PHE A 54 -43.73 -11.95 -8.64
CA PHE A 54 -42.42 -11.87 -7.98
C PHE A 54 -42.13 -10.51 -7.33
N ARG A 55 -42.83 -9.42 -7.71
CA ARG A 55 -42.72 -8.14 -6.98
C ARG A 55 -43.37 -8.20 -5.59
N MET A 56 -44.38 -9.03 -5.40
CA MET A 56 -45.11 -9.12 -4.13
C MET A 56 -44.50 -10.15 -3.15
N LEU A 57 -43.74 -11.12 -3.67
CA LEU A 57 -43.08 -12.17 -2.88
C LEU A 57 -41.62 -11.86 -2.51
N MET A 58 -41.05 -10.75 -2.99
CA MET A 58 -39.76 -10.21 -2.50
C MET A 58 -39.98 -8.97 -1.62
N PRO A 59 -40.37 -9.13 -0.34
CA PRO A 59 -40.28 -8.03 0.60
C PRO A 59 -38.80 -7.74 0.86
N LYS A 60 -38.32 -6.59 0.39
CA LYS A 60 -37.07 -5.96 0.83
C LYS A 60 -35.83 -6.85 0.77
N LEU A 61 -35.31 -7.05 -0.44
CA LEU A 61 -33.88 -6.81 -0.56
C LEU A 61 -33.72 -5.29 -0.38
N PRO A 62 -32.95 -4.81 0.62
CA PRO A 62 -32.60 -3.40 0.70
C PRO A 62 -31.60 -3.11 -0.42
N LEU A 63 -32.10 -3.07 -1.66
CA LEU A 63 -31.42 -2.40 -2.75
C LEU A 63 -31.75 -0.92 -2.57
N ASP A 64 -31.06 -0.32 -1.60
CA ASP A 64 -30.99 1.11 -1.39
C ASP A 64 -30.32 1.74 -2.62
N SER A 65 -31.13 1.88 -3.66
CA SER A 65 -30.83 2.57 -4.91
C SER A 65 -31.00 4.06 -4.65
N GLY A 66 -30.14 4.59 -3.81
CA GLY A 66 -30.15 5.98 -3.36
C GLY A 66 -28.81 6.45 -2.80
N ASN A 67 -27.91 5.53 -2.45
CA ASN A 67 -26.55 5.88 -2.05
C ASN A 67 -25.60 4.69 -2.26
N LEU A 68 -25.47 4.23 -3.51
CA LEU A 68 -24.29 3.46 -3.90
C LEU A 68 -23.10 4.43 -3.98
N VAL A 69 -22.75 5.06 -2.85
CA VAL A 69 -21.43 5.62 -2.65
C VAL A 69 -20.52 4.42 -2.75
N VAL A 70 -19.64 4.44 -3.73
CA VAL A 70 -18.46 3.58 -3.79
C VAL A 70 -17.65 3.91 -2.53
N SER A 71 -18.02 3.35 -1.39
CA SER A 71 -17.34 3.52 -0.10
C SER A 71 -16.17 2.53 -0.03
N GLY A 72 -15.41 2.47 -1.13
CA GLY A 72 -14.35 1.50 -1.38
C GLY A 72 -13.32 2.00 -2.37
N THR A 73 -13.15 3.32 -2.54
CA THR A 73 -12.00 3.86 -3.29
C THR A 73 -10.71 3.74 -2.49
N LYS A 74 -10.76 3.41 -1.19
CA LYS A 74 -9.57 3.31 -0.33
C LYS A 74 -9.10 1.87 -0.20
N ILE A 75 -7.88 1.61 -0.62
CA ILE A 75 -7.15 0.37 -0.41
C ILE A 75 -6.35 0.53 0.88
N THR A 76 -6.61 -0.32 1.88
CA THR A 76 -5.83 -0.37 3.12
C THR A 76 -4.93 -1.61 3.10
N MET A 77 -3.63 -1.39 3.19
CA MET A 77 -2.60 -2.42 3.28
C MET A 77 -2.19 -2.60 4.75
N GLU A 78 -2.05 -3.85 5.18
CA GLU A 78 -1.53 -4.21 6.51
C GLU A 78 -0.01 -4.44 6.41
N SER A 79 0.73 -3.88 7.36
CA SER A 79 2.20 -4.02 7.45
C SER A 79 2.95 -3.76 6.14
N PRO A 80 2.70 -2.63 5.43
CA PRO A 80 3.47 -2.27 4.24
C PRO A 80 4.96 -2.14 4.59
N HIS A 81 5.81 -2.59 3.67
CA HIS A 81 7.26 -2.48 3.75
C HIS A 81 7.79 -1.93 2.42
N LEU A 82 8.57 -0.86 2.50
CA LEU A 82 9.24 -0.24 1.37
C LEU A 82 10.74 -0.18 1.69
N ALA A 83 11.56 -0.66 0.77
CA ALA A 83 13.01 -0.57 0.86
C ALA A 83 13.54 0.12 -0.40
N GLY A 84 14.64 0.86 -0.25
CA GLY A 84 15.24 1.58 -1.36
C GLY A 84 16.62 2.12 -1.02
N TYR A 85 17.11 2.99 -1.88
CA TYR A 85 18.38 3.67 -1.71
C TYR A 85 18.18 5.17 -1.81
N THR A 86 18.84 5.91 -0.93
CA THR A 86 18.97 7.36 -1.03
C THR A 86 19.78 7.72 -2.28
N PRO A 87 19.74 9.00 -2.74
CA PRO A 87 20.57 9.46 -3.85
C PRO A 87 22.08 9.13 -3.68
N ASP A 88 22.54 9.08 -2.44
CA ASP A 88 23.92 8.77 -2.05
C ASP A 88 24.19 7.25 -1.92
N GLN A 89 23.31 6.41 -2.45
CA GLN A 89 23.40 4.94 -2.42
C GLN A 89 23.34 4.31 -1.02
N ARG A 90 22.87 5.03 0.00
CA ARG A 90 22.66 4.45 1.34
C ARG A 90 21.31 3.74 1.41
N PRO A 91 21.25 2.48 1.88
CA PRO A 91 20.00 1.75 2.00
C PRO A 91 19.09 2.38 3.05
N TYR A 92 17.79 2.40 2.76
CA TYR A 92 16.76 2.74 3.72
C TYR A 92 15.60 1.75 3.66
N GLU A 93 14.93 1.60 4.79
CA GLU A 93 13.77 0.74 4.96
C GLU A 93 12.68 1.53 5.71
N LEU A 94 11.44 1.45 5.24
CA LEU A 94 10.27 2.10 5.78
C LEU A 94 9.18 1.03 5.99
N TRP A 95 8.68 0.96 7.21
CA TRP A 95 7.55 0.13 7.60
C TRP A 95 6.43 1.01 8.14
N ALA A 96 5.20 0.57 7.97
CA ALA A 96 4.08 1.13 8.71
C ALA A 96 3.17 0.01 9.20
N LYS A 97 2.31 0.29 10.18
CA LYS A 97 1.30 -0.68 10.60
C LYS A 97 0.19 -0.79 9.56
N THR A 98 -0.26 0.33 9.04
CA THR A 98 -1.22 0.40 7.95
C THR A 98 -0.87 1.49 6.96
N ALA A 99 -1.17 1.27 5.68
CA ALA A 99 -1.12 2.28 4.63
C ALA A 99 -2.48 2.33 3.92
N THR A 100 -3.07 3.51 3.81
CA THR A 100 -4.32 3.72 3.11
C THR A 100 -4.06 4.57 1.87
N GLN A 101 -4.43 4.06 0.71
CA GLN A 101 -4.29 4.73 -0.58
C GLN A 101 -5.66 4.88 -1.22
N ASP A 102 -5.97 6.06 -1.77
CA ASP A 102 -7.19 6.25 -2.56
C ASP A 102 -6.94 5.92 -4.03
N ILE A 103 -7.83 5.16 -4.67
CA ILE A 103 -7.76 4.79 -6.08
C ILE A 103 -7.93 6.03 -6.98
N THR A 104 -8.64 7.05 -6.50
CA THR A 104 -8.82 8.31 -7.23
C THR A 104 -7.59 9.24 -7.11
N ASP A 105 -6.74 9.00 -6.12
CA ASP A 105 -5.51 9.74 -5.85
C ASP A 105 -4.39 8.76 -5.42
N PRO A 106 -3.89 7.93 -6.36
CA PRO A 106 -2.92 6.89 -6.05
C PRO A 106 -1.54 7.45 -5.70
N ASP A 107 -1.28 8.73 -5.96
CA ASP A 107 0.01 9.34 -5.65
C ASP A 107 0.19 9.56 -4.14
N HIS A 108 -0.91 9.66 -3.37
CA HIS A 108 -0.87 9.90 -1.93
C HIS A 108 -1.24 8.67 -1.12
N VAL A 109 -0.37 8.34 -0.16
CA VAL A 109 -0.54 7.20 0.75
C VAL A 109 -0.49 7.69 2.18
N ASP A 110 -1.58 7.51 2.93
CA ASP A 110 -1.64 7.82 4.34
C ASP A 110 -1.10 6.62 5.15
N LEU A 111 -0.05 6.86 5.93
CA LEU A 111 0.67 5.88 6.76
C LEU A 111 0.30 6.08 8.23
N SER A 112 0.04 4.97 8.94
CA SER A 112 -0.17 4.96 10.40
C SER A 112 0.89 4.12 11.08
N ASP A 113 1.38 4.60 12.22
CA ASP A 113 2.45 3.96 13.02
C ASP A 113 3.63 3.56 12.13
N LEU A 114 4.35 4.57 11.64
CA LEU A 114 5.48 4.36 10.75
C LEU A 114 6.78 4.23 11.51
N ARG A 115 7.67 3.41 10.95
CA ARG A 115 9.04 3.24 11.38
C ARG A 115 9.95 3.30 10.17
N ALA A 116 11.01 4.07 10.23
CA ALA A 116 12.05 4.06 9.21
C ALA A 116 13.41 3.71 9.83
N LYS A 117 14.24 3.09 9.01
CA LYS A 117 15.64 2.81 9.29
C LYS A 117 16.46 3.30 8.11
N VAL A 118 17.46 4.13 8.38
CA VAL A 118 18.31 4.73 7.34
C VAL A 118 19.76 4.60 7.78
N LEU A 119 20.62 4.18 6.85
CA LEU A 119 22.06 4.26 7.04
C LEU A 119 22.52 5.70 6.76
N MET A 120 23.22 6.31 7.72
CA MET A 120 23.80 7.64 7.60
C MET A 120 25.21 7.56 6.97
N GLU A 121 25.78 8.71 6.59
CA GLU A 121 27.10 8.77 5.97
C GLU A 121 28.21 8.26 6.92
N ASP A 122 28.13 8.62 8.20
CA ASP A 122 29.03 8.21 9.28
C ASP A 122 28.93 6.72 9.67
N GLN A 123 28.24 5.91 8.85
CA GLN A 123 27.92 4.49 9.10
C GLN A 123 27.02 4.25 10.31
N SER A 124 26.47 5.30 10.92
CA SER A 124 25.48 5.15 11.98
C SER A 124 24.11 4.78 11.42
N THR A 125 23.30 4.10 12.23
CA THR A 125 21.91 3.78 11.86
C THR A 125 20.98 4.76 12.55
N LEU A 126 20.19 5.47 11.75
CA LEU A 126 19.07 6.27 12.21
C LEU A 126 17.80 5.42 12.24
N PHE A 127 17.11 5.47 13.36
CA PHE A 127 15.77 4.94 13.54
C PHE A 127 14.81 6.11 13.72
N LEU A 128 13.71 6.09 12.98
CA LEU A 128 12.64 7.07 13.07
C LEU A 128 11.35 6.32 13.38
N ASP A 129 10.59 6.79 14.34
CA ASP A 129 9.23 6.34 14.62
C ASP A 129 8.31 7.58 14.55
N ALA A 130 7.14 7.46 13.93
CA ALA A 130 6.14 8.53 13.91
C ALA A 130 4.72 7.98 13.88
N ARG A 131 3.76 8.72 14.45
CA ARG A 131 2.39 8.23 14.60
C ARG A 131 1.62 8.24 13.29
N THR A 132 1.79 9.30 12.51
CA THR A 132 1.12 9.49 11.23
C THR A 132 2.09 10.05 10.21
N GLY A 133 1.92 9.64 8.95
CA GLY A 133 2.66 10.23 7.84
C GLY A 133 1.85 10.18 6.56
N ARG A 134 2.16 11.06 5.62
CA ARG A 134 1.59 11.06 4.27
C ARG A 134 2.74 11.00 3.27
N PHE A 135 2.73 9.97 2.45
CA PHE A 135 3.73 9.75 1.43
C PHE A 135 3.19 10.15 0.06
N ASP A 136 3.90 11.05 -0.64
CA ASP A 136 3.67 11.38 -2.04
C ASP A 136 4.67 10.58 -2.88
N ASN A 137 4.16 9.60 -3.63
CA ASN A 137 4.96 8.70 -4.46
C ASN A 137 5.58 9.41 -5.68
N LYS A 138 4.90 10.44 -6.21
CA LYS A 138 5.33 11.16 -7.40
C LYS A 138 6.46 12.14 -7.11
N GLN A 139 6.37 12.84 -5.97
CA GLN A 139 7.39 13.77 -5.51
C GLN A 139 8.44 13.13 -4.61
N GLN A 140 8.20 11.89 -4.16
CA GLN A 140 9.03 11.18 -3.18
C GLN A 140 9.18 11.97 -1.88
N GLN A 141 8.06 12.52 -1.41
CA GLN A 141 7.99 13.34 -0.20
C GLN A 141 7.24 12.59 0.89
N LEU A 142 7.73 12.72 2.12
CA LEU A 142 7.13 12.13 3.31
C LEU A 142 6.87 13.25 4.31
N ASP A 143 5.59 13.51 4.55
CA ASP A 143 5.14 14.47 5.53
C ASP A 143 4.74 13.74 6.81
N LEU A 144 5.47 13.97 7.89
CA LEU A 144 5.34 13.30 9.17
C LEU A 144 4.67 14.20 10.18
N HIS A 145 3.74 13.62 10.93
CA HIS A 145 2.95 14.33 11.93
C HIS A 145 2.82 13.50 13.20
N LYS A 146 2.90 14.19 14.34
CA LYS A 146 2.69 13.70 15.71
C LYS A 146 3.70 12.65 16.17
N ASP A 147 4.23 12.89 17.38
CA ASP A 147 5.09 11.97 18.11
C ASP A 147 6.25 11.42 17.25
N ILE A 148 6.95 12.32 16.55
CA ILE A 148 8.09 11.95 15.72
C ILE A 148 9.30 11.80 16.65
N PHE A 149 9.84 10.59 16.72
CA PHE A 149 10.98 10.25 17.54
C PHE A 149 12.10 9.68 16.68
N LEU A 150 13.26 10.34 16.73
CA LEU A 150 14.46 9.90 16.03
C LEU A 150 15.48 9.42 17.06
N ARG A 151 16.18 8.35 16.73
CA ARG A 151 17.29 7.81 17.53
C ARG A 151 18.39 7.31 16.62
N THR A 152 19.61 7.67 16.93
CA THR A 152 20.80 7.20 16.20
C THR A 152 21.57 6.18 17.03
N SER A 153 22.25 5.24 16.39
CA SER A 153 23.11 4.25 17.06
C SER A 153 24.26 4.87 17.87
N THR A 154 24.61 6.13 17.60
CA THR A 154 25.61 6.93 18.32
C THR A 154 25.08 7.56 19.62
N GLY A 155 23.78 7.42 19.92
CA GLY A 155 23.18 7.87 21.18
C GLY A 155 22.46 9.23 21.12
N TYR A 156 22.37 9.86 19.95
CA TYR A 156 21.55 11.05 19.74
C TYR A 156 20.07 10.71 19.65
N GLU A 157 19.22 11.55 20.26
CA GLU A 157 17.76 11.44 20.16
C GLU A 157 17.17 12.79 19.75
N ALA A 158 16.10 12.79 18.95
CA ALA A 158 15.34 13.99 18.64
C ALA A 158 13.85 13.73 18.71
N ARG A 159 13.09 14.73 19.17
CA ARG A 159 11.63 14.75 19.24
C ARG A 159 11.10 15.93 18.45
N LEU A 160 10.16 15.64 17.56
CA LEU A 160 9.52 16.62 16.70
C LEU A 160 8.00 16.38 16.67
N ASN A 161 7.25 17.44 16.40
CA ASN A 161 5.80 17.35 16.19
C ASN A 161 5.45 17.21 14.70
N SER A 162 6.19 17.88 13.83
CA SER A 162 6.05 17.79 12.38
C SER A 162 7.43 17.70 11.72
N ALA A 163 7.52 16.96 10.62
CA ALA A 163 8.73 16.92 9.81
C ALA A 163 8.38 16.60 8.36
N PHE A 164 8.93 17.37 7.44
CA PHE A 164 8.79 17.16 6.01
C PHE A 164 10.11 16.66 5.45
N VAL A 165 10.07 15.50 4.79
CA VAL A 165 11.24 14.84 4.21
C VAL A 165 11.07 14.78 2.70
N ASP A 166 12.03 15.34 1.96
CA ASP A 166 12.14 15.18 0.51
C ASP A 166 13.24 14.15 0.24
N MET A 167 12.84 12.93 -0.12
CA MET A 167 13.77 11.82 -0.33
C MET A 167 14.56 11.97 -1.63
N GLY A 168 13.99 12.67 -2.62
CA GLY A 168 14.65 12.94 -3.90
C GLY A 168 15.78 13.96 -3.77
N LYS A 169 15.60 14.99 -2.93
CA LYS A 169 16.64 15.99 -2.63
C LYS A 169 17.52 15.65 -1.42
N GLY A 170 17.13 14.66 -0.61
CA GLY A 170 17.82 14.33 0.63
C GLY A 170 17.75 15.46 1.67
N THR A 171 16.62 16.17 1.73
CA THR A 171 16.44 17.30 2.67
C THR A 171 15.32 17.02 3.66
N VAL A 172 15.48 17.52 4.88
CA VAL A 172 14.45 17.45 5.93
C VAL A 172 14.18 18.85 6.45
N SER A 173 12.92 19.18 6.71
CA SER A 173 12.55 20.43 7.35
C SER A 173 11.46 20.24 8.38
N SER A 174 11.58 20.92 9.51
CA SER A 174 10.52 21.06 10.50
C SER A 174 10.33 22.56 10.78
N ASP A 175 9.07 22.99 10.75
CA ASP A 175 8.67 24.37 11.08
C ASP A 175 8.03 24.47 12.47
N GLU A 176 8.06 23.38 13.25
CA GLU A 176 7.62 23.32 14.64
C GLU A 176 8.78 23.03 15.59
N ARG A 177 8.51 23.18 16.89
CA ARG A 177 9.46 22.96 17.97
C ARG A 177 10.15 21.59 17.84
N VAL A 178 11.47 21.62 17.98
CA VAL A 178 12.36 20.46 17.95
C VAL A 178 13.16 20.41 19.24
N ASP A 179 13.14 19.26 19.89
CA ASP A 179 13.94 18.96 21.07
C ASP A 179 14.93 17.85 20.75
N VAL A 180 16.22 18.15 20.88
CA VAL A 180 17.33 17.24 20.59
C VAL A 180 18.07 16.95 21.87
N LYS A 181 18.33 15.68 22.11
CA LYS A 181 19.19 15.21 23.19
C LYS A 181 20.52 14.73 22.61
N LEU A 182 21.58 15.39 23.04
CA LEU A 182 22.95 15.04 22.72
C LEU A 182 23.54 14.17 23.84
N THR A 183 24.70 13.59 23.57
CA THR A 183 25.44 12.79 24.58
C THR A 183 25.93 13.62 25.77
N ASN A 184 26.08 14.93 25.60
CA ASN A 184 26.61 15.87 26.59
C ASN A 184 25.66 17.03 26.91
N GLY A 185 24.38 16.97 26.51
CA GLY A 185 23.44 18.06 26.75
C GLY A 185 22.13 17.94 25.99
N THR A 186 21.37 19.02 25.98
CA THR A 186 20.11 19.16 25.23
C THR A 186 20.13 20.43 24.39
N LEU A 187 19.51 20.37 23.22
CA LEU A 187 19.33 21.49 22.32
C LEU A 187 17.87 21.58 21.96
N THR A 188 17.33 22.79 21.95
CA THR A 188 15.93 23.02 21.64
C THR A 188 15.82 24.20 20.69
N ALA A 189 14.99 24.09 19.65
CA ALA A 189 14.87 25.09 18.59
C ALA A 189 13.46 25.10 18.00
N ASP A 190 13.07 26.20 17.37
CA ASP A 190 11.73 26.33 16.79
C ASP A 190 11.61 25.73 15.40
N LYS A 191 12.73 25.58 14.70
CA LYS A 191 12.80 25.00 13.36
C LYS A 191 14.06 24.17 13.19
N LEU A 192 13.96 23.17 12.33
CA LEU A 192 15.05 22.31 11.89
C LEU A 192 15.12 22.30 10.37
N ARG A 193 16.33 22.41 9.82
CA ARG A 193 16.63 22.21 8.41
C ARG A 193 17.82 21.27 8.29
N ILE A 194 17.65 20.19 7.55
CA ILE A 194 18.71 19.26 7.19
C ILE A 194 18.89 19.32 5.68
N THR A 195 20.11 19.58 5.24
CA THR A 195 20.48 19.69 3.83
C THR A 195 21.67 18.79 3.53
N GLU A 196 22.00 18.65 2.24
CA GLU A 196 23.16 17.88 1.79
C GLU A 196 23.11 16.42 2.27
N GLY A 197 21.94 15.77 2.14
CA GLY A 197 21.80 14.33 2.46
C GLY A 197 21.92 13.96 3.95
N GLY A 198 22.07 14.94 4.84
CA GLY A 198 22.29 14.73 6.27
C GLY A 198 23.49 15.48 6.84
N ASP A 199 24.36 16.01 5.99
CA ASP A 199 25.68 16.52 6.38
C ASP A 199 25.57 17.86 7.14
N VAL A 200 24.59 18.67 6.76
CA VAL A 200 24.37 19.99 7.35
C VAL A 200 23.03 20.00 8.09
N ILE A 201 23.11 20.16 9.41
CA ILE A 201 21.96 20.30 10.30
C ILE A 201 21.94 21.74 10.83
N ARG A 202 20.87 22.48 10.53
CA ARG A 202 20.67 23.86 10.96
C ARG A 202 19.42 23.98 11.82
N PHE A 203 19.60 24.58 12.99
CA PHE A 203 18.52 24.94 13.90
C PHE A 203 18.24 26.44 13.80
N GLU A 204 16.98 26.83 13.72
CA GLU A 204 16.58 28.23 13.57
C GLU A 204 15.47 28.57 14.56
N GLY A 205 15.48 29.81 15.07
CA GLY A 205 14.47 30.32 16.01
C GLY A 205 14.65 29.79 17.43
N ASN A 206 14.77 30.72 18.39
CA ASN A 206 14.89 30.47 19.83
C ASN A 206 15.73 29.21 20.17
N VAL A 207 16.95 29.17 19.62
CA VAL A 207 17.87 28.05 19.81
C VAL A 207 18.49 28.18 21.20
N VAL A 208 18.16 27.23 22.07
CA VAL A 208 18.71 27.16 23.44
C VAL A 208 19.43 25.83 23.58
N MET A 209 20.71 25.90 23.92
CA MET A 209 21.56 24.74 24.17
C MET A 209 21.97 24.71 25.64
N HIS A 210 21.74 23.57 26.29
CA HIS A 210 22.20 23.28 27.63
C HIS A 210 23.23 22.16 27.54
N LEU A 211 24.47 22.42 27.99
CA LEU A 211 25.52 21.41 28.06
C LEU A 211 25.77 21.05 29.52
N ASP A 212 25.80 19.75 29.81
CA ASP A 212 25.93 19.25 31.19
C ASP A 212 27.40 19.09 31.61
N LYS A 213 28.33 19.01 30.65
CA LYS A 213 29.76 18.72 30.89
C LYS A 213 30.70 19.75 30.25
N LEU A 214 30.55 21.03 30.60
CA LEU A 214 31.55 22.04 30.19
C LEU A 214 32.88 21.93 30.95
N ASP A 215 32.89 21.26 32.11
CA ASP A 215 33.99 21.32 33.08
C ASP A 215 34.89 20.06 33.14
N ASP A 216 34.80 19.14 32.18
CA ASP A 216 35.70 17.98 32.10
C ASP A 216 36.85 18.27 31.11
N PRO A 217 38.08 18.60 31.56
CA PRO A 217 39.23 18.83 30.68
C PRO A 217 39.72 17.57 29.94
N ALA A 218 39.04 16.43 30.12
CA ALA A 218 39.39 15.15 29.50
C ALA A 218 38.91 14.99 28.05
N ALA A 219 38.04 15.88 27.54
CA ALA A 219 37.54 15.82 26.16
C ALA A 219 38.42 16.54 25.12
N ALA A 220 39.44 17.28 25.56
CA ALA A 220 40.48 17.79 24.68
C ALA A 220 41.61 16.75 24.54
N GLN A 221 41.28 15.56 24.04
CA GLN A 221 42.31 14.73 23.42
C GLN A 221 42.61 15.34 22.05
N PRO A 222 43.82 15.85 21.80
CA PRO A 222 44.20 16.21 20.44
C PRO A 222 44.01 14.98 19.58
N ALA A 223 43.34 15.12 18.43
CA ALA A 223 43.44 14.17 17.36
C ALA A 223 44.91 13.72 17.23
N PRO A 224 45.22 12.42 17.14
CA PRO A 224 46.59 11.98 16.93
C PRO A 224 47.14 12.73 15.72
N ALA A 225 48.14 13.59 15.97
CA ALA A 225 48.79 14.33 14.91
C ALA A 225 49.28 13.34 13.86
N GLU A 226 48.70 13.46 12.67
CA GLU A 226 49.16 12.81 11.46
C GLU A 226 50.67 13.08 11.33
N PRO A 227 51.55 12.05 11.26
CA PRO A 227 52.96 12.29 11.10
C PRO A 227 53.21 13.00 9.77
N ALA A 228 53.66 14.25 9.85
CA ALA A 228 54.04 15.05 8.69
C ALA A 228 55.01 14.26 7.78
N PRO A 229 54.87 14.33 6.44
CA PRO A 229 55.80 13.69 5.53
C PRO A 229 57.21 14.26 5.71
N ALA A 230 58.19 13.38 5.95
CA ALA A 230 59.59 13.76 6.07
C ALA A 230 60.07 14.50 4.82
N ALA A 231 60.60 15.72 5.02
CA ALA A 231 61.25 16.50 3.97
C ALA A 231 62.50 15.78 3.43
N PRO A 232 62.80 15.87 2.12
CA PRO A 232 63.93 15.19 1.51
C PRO A 232 65.28 15.79 1.95
N PRO A 233 66.35 15.00 2.08
CA PRO A 233 67.63 15.48 2.59
C PRO A 233 68.34 16.43 1.62
N ALA A 234 68.82 17.56 2.16
CA ALA A 234 69.60 18.56 1.46
C ALA A 234 71.02 18.05 1.13
N LYS A 235 71.46 18.29 -0.11
CA LYS A 235 72.79 18.00 -0.63
C LYS A 235 73.87 18.74 0.16
N SER A 236 74.90 18.03 0.63
CA SER A 236 76.07 18.64 1.27
C SER A 236 76.89 19.43 0.24
N LYS A 237 77.13 20.72 0.54
CA LYS A 237 78.16 21.52 -0.13
C LYS A 237 79.49 21.26 0.61
N ASN A 238 80.38 20.50 0.01
CA ASN A 238 81.77 20.44 0.46
C ASN A 238 82.46 21.78 0.15
N LYS A 239 82.80 22.52 1.21
CA LYS A 239 83.70 23.67 1.13
C LYS A 239 85.10 23.20 1.58
N SER A 240 86.04 23.42 0.68
CA SER A 240 87.48 23.25 0.82
C SER A 240 88.05 23.83 2.11
N ALA A 241 88.90 23.06 2.78
CA ALA A 241 89.89 23.55 3.72
C ALA A 241 91.25 22.92 3.38
N ASN A 242 92.12 23.77 2.88
CA ASN A 242 93.56 23.57 2.69
C ASN A 242 94.26 23.70 4.05
N SER A 243 95.18 22.80 4.42
CA SER A 243 96.39 23.15 5.17
C SER A 243 97.40 22.00 5.27
N LYS A 244 98.65 22.36 4.94
CA LYS A 244 99.96 21.70 5.13
C LYS A 244 100.36 20.54 4.22
#